data_AF-A0A2P2KG50-F1
#
_entry.id   AF-A0A2P2KG50-F1
#
_cell.length_a   1.000
_cell.length_b   1.000
_cell.length_c   1.000
_cell.angle_alpha   90.00
_cell.angle_beta   90.00
_cell.angle_gamma   90.00
#
_symmetry.space_group_name_H-M   'P 1'
#
loop_
_entity.id
_entity.type
_entity.pdbx_description
1 polymer ?
#
loop_
_entity_poly.entity_id
_entity_poly.type
_entity_poly.pdbx_seq_one_letter_code
_entity_poly.pdbx_strand_id
1 'polypeptide(L)'
;MQSVCTKFKGQLFKLLHQLENTTPHFIRCIKPNAKQHPGVYEEDLVLQQLRCCGVLEVVRISRSGFPTRMTHLEFSRRYGFLLVDTNVSQDPLSISVAILQQFNLLPEMYQVGYTKLYLRTGQIGKLEEQRKQLLQGILGIQKCFRGCQARQYFHEVKKGVTTLQSFIRGENARMKYGSIAKNYAVNASQTVDEHLAAIICLQSAIRGWLAQQQLSDKCKLKRRSYENTKRKPGKKISEVKIVPQEQVEAQSSILAELQKRVVKAEAALGQKEEENASLREQLQHSERRWSEYEARMKTMEEMWQMQMASLQASLAAARKSLAADNTAGQPGKLDSSTSPHGCDSEDNLSGGSQTPGGGTINKVFGAIPGFRAGRDNNGSINVVNSLAKEFEQRTQNFEDDARALVDVSAGQSASTINPDQEIRKLKLRFETWKKEYKVRLWETKARVHKLRHGDKKSCRKWWGRISARAS
;
A
#
# COMPACT_ATOMS: atom_id res chain seq x y z
N MET A 1 -71.22 -57.02 5.19
CA MET A 1 -70.48 -56.88 3.91
C MET A 1 -69.47 -55.75 4.05
N GLN A 2 -68.19 -55.98 3.74
CA GLN A 2 -67.19 -54.90 3.72
C GLN A 2 -67.31 -54.13 2.41
N SER A 3 -67.41 -52.80 2.49
CA SER A 3 -67.39 -51.93 1.32
C SER A 3 -66.01 -51.87 0.69
N VAL A 4 -65.96 -51.56 -0.61
CA VAL A 4 -64.69 -51.41 -1.35
C VAL A 4 -63.76 -50.40 -0.66
N CYS A 5 -64.31 -49.28 -0.16
CA CYS A 5 -63.55 -48.27 0.58
C CYS A 5 -62.92 -48.82 1.87
N THR A 6 -63.64 -49.66 2.62
CA THR A 6 -63.09 -50.26 3.86
C THR A 6 -61.94 -51.21 3.59
N LYS A 7 -62.01 -51.98 2.49
CA LYS A 7 -60.91 -52.85 2.04
C LYS A 7 -59.70 -52.05 1.60
N PHE A 8 -59.90 -51.03 0.78
CA PHE A 8 -58.82 -50.14 0.32
C PHE A 8 -58.13 -49.43 1.49
N LYS A 9 -58.90 -48.88 2.43
CA LYS A 9 -58.36 -48.25 3.65
C LYS A 9 -57.51 -49.25 4.44
N GLY A 10 -58.02 -50.46 4.67
CA GLY A 10 -57.27 -51.49 5.39
C GLY A 10 -55.95 -51.89 4.71
N GLN A 11 -55.95 -52.00 3.38
CA GLN A 11 -54.73 -52.28 2.60
C GLN A 11 -53.73 -51.13 2.65
N LEU A 12 -54.19 -49.88 2.53
CA LEU A 12 -53.33 -48.70 2.59
C LEU A 12 -52.67 -48.52 3.96
N PHE A 13 -53.42 -48.74 5.05
CA PHE A 13 -52.86 -48.67 6.41
C PHE A 13 -51.77 -49.73 6.64
N LYS A 14 -51.96 -50.95 6.14
CA LYS A 14 -50.94 -52.00 6.21
C LYS A 14 -49.67 -51.60 5.45
N LEU A 15 -49.82 -51.00 4.27
CA LEU A 15 -48.68 -50.50 3.49
C LEU A 15 -47.95 -49.36 4.21
N LEU A 16 -48.68 -48.37 4.74
CA LEU A 16 -48.08 -47.26 5.48
C LEU A 16 -47.28 -47.75 6.69
N HIS A 17 -47.84 -48.68 7.47
CA HIS A 17 -47.14 -49.28 8.60
C HIS A 17 -45.85 -50.00 8.16
N GLN A 18 -45.85 -50.69 7.02
CA GLN A 18 -44.63 -51.30 6.50
C GLN A 18 -43.59 -50.25 6.09
N LEU A 19 -44.01 -49.16 5.44
CA LEU A 19 -43.12 -48.08 5.03
C LEU A 19 -42.51 -47.33 6.22
N GLU A 20 -43.29 -47.09 7.27
CA GLU A 20 -42.83 -46.42 8.51
C GLU A 20 -41.73 -47.22 9.24
N ASN A 21 -41.70 -48.54 9.09
CA ASN A 21 -40.68 -49.41 9.67
C ASN A 21 -39.41 -49.53 8.82
N THR A 22 -39.29 -48.74 7.75
CA THR A 22 -38.14 -48.76 6.83
C THR A 22 -37.56 -47.36 6.65
N THR A 23 -36.35 -47.27 6.08
CA THR A 23 -35.76 -46.00 5.66
C THR A 23 -36.24 -45.65 4.24
N PRO A 24 -37.08 -44.62 4.05
CA PRO A 24 -37.63 -44.33 2.74
C PRO A 24 -36.62 -43.61 1.83
N HIS A 25 -36.60 -44.00 0.56
CA HIS A 25 -35.90 -43.29 -0.51
C HIS A 25 -36.92 -42.84 -1.56
N PHE A 26 -36.91 -41.55 -1.90
CA PHE A 26 -37.92 -40.96 -2.78
C PHE A 26 -37.37 -40.73 -4.20
N ILE A 27 -38.03 -41.30 -5.21
CA ILE A 27 -37.78 -41.01 -6.62
C ILE A 27 -39.00 -40.29 -7.18
N ARG A 28 -38.78 -39.13 -7.82
CA ARG A 28 -39.84 -38.34 -8.48
C ARG A 28 -39.63 -38.37 -9.99
N CYS A 29 -40.53 -39.02 -10.70
CA CYS A 29 -40.51 -39.06 -12.15
C CYS A 29 -41.19 -37.81 -12.73
N ILE A 30 -40.59 -37.19 -13.74
CA ILE A 30 -41.13 -35.99 -14.43
C ILE A 30 -41.26 -36.29 -15.91
N LYS A 31 -42.45 -36.06 -16.46
CA LYS A 31 -42.72 -36.13 -17.90
C LYS A 31 -42.34 -34.79 -18.54
N PRO A 32 -41.33 -34.72 -19.43
CA PRO A 32 -40.82 -33.45 -19.93
C PRO A 32 -41.73 -32.79 -20.98
N ASN A 33 -42.53 -33.57 -21.72
CA ASN A 33 -43.49 -33.07 -22.71
C ASN A 33 -44.62 -34.08 -22.91
N ALA A 34 -45.80 -33.60 -23.31
CA ALA A 34 -46.98 -34.46 -23.50
C ALA A 34 -46.79 -35.52 -24.61
N LYS A 35 -46.05 -35.16 -25.68
CA LYS A 35 -45.87 -35.91 -26.93
C LYS A 35 -44.78 -36.99 -26.89
N GLN A 36 -44.07 -37.13 -25.76
CA GLN A 36 -42.98 -38.09 -25.56
C GLN A 36 -41.79 -37.94 -26.54
N HIS A 37 -41.54 -36.72 -27.04
CA HIS A 37 -40.39 -36.46 -27.90
C HIS A 37 -39.11 -36.26 -27.08
N PRO A 38 -37.96 -36.81 -27.52
CA PRO A 38 -36.69 -36.56 -26.87
C PRO A 38 -36.25 -35.10 -27.04
N GLY A 39 -35.60 -34.52 -26.04
CA GLY A 39 -35.06 -33.15 -26.09
C GLY A 39 -36.09 -32.01 -26.03
N VAL A 40 -37.38 -32.32 -26.00
CA VAL A 40 -38.46 -31.32 -25.91
C VAL A 40 -38.87 -31.14 -24.45
N TYR A 41 -38.91 -29.89 -23.99
CA TYR A 41 -39.29 -29.49 -22.64
C TYR A 41 -40.48 -28.53 -22.67
N GLU A 42 -41.56 -28.90 -22.00
CA GLU A 42 -42.80 -28.13 -21.89
C GLU A 42 -42.91 -27.56 -20.47
N GLU A 43 -42.66 -26.26 -20.33
CA GLU A 43 -42.51 -25.60 -19.02
C GLU A 43 -43.77 -25.72 -18.16
N ASP A 44 -44.95 -25.43 -18.71
CA ASP A 44 -46.20 -25.45 -17.96
C ASP A 44 -46.54 -26.85 -17.42
N LEU A 45 -46.35 -27.87 -18.26
CA LEU A 45 -46.57 -29.27 -17.88
C LEU A 45 -45.62 -29.70 -16.76
N VAL A 46 -44.34 -29.35 -16.86
CA VAL A 46 -43.35 -29.69 -15.82
C VAL A 46 -43.62 -28.89 -14.54
N LEU A 47 -43.95 -27.61 -14.64
CA LEU A 47 -44.28 -26.78 -13.49
C LEU A 47 -45.50 -27.30 -12.73
N GLN A 48 -46.55 -27.73 -13.45
CA GLN A 48 -47.72 -28.36 -12.84
C GLN A 48 -47.33 -29.66 -12.11
N GLN A 49 -46.50 -30.51 -12.71
CA GLN A 49 -46.01 -31.73 -12.05
C GLN A 49 -45.19 -31.41 -10.79
N LEU A 50 -44.32 -30.40 -10.81
CA LEU A 50 -43.51 -30.01 -9.65
C LEU A 50 -44.40 -29.51 -8.49
N ARG A 51 -45.52 -28.84 -8.80
CA ARG A 51 -46.55 -28.46 -7.82
C ARG A 51 -47.28 -29.69 -7.27
N CYS A 52 -47.83 -30.55 -8.13
CA CYS A 52 -48.61 -31.73 -7.73
C CYS A 52 -47.77 -32.77 -6.97
N CYS A 53 -46.51 -32.97 -7.35
CA CYS A 53 -45.59 -33.89 -6.69
C CYS A 53 -44.99 -33.34 -5.38
N GLY A 54 -45.32 -32.11 -4.99
CA GLY A 54 -44.83 -31.47 -3.77
C GLY A 54 -43.33 -31.12 -3.82
N VAL A 55 -42.69 -31.15 -4.99
CA VAL A 55 -41.25 -30.84 -5.10
C VAL A 55 -40.97 -29.39 -4.70
N LEU A 56 -41.83 -28.46 -5.15
CA LEU A 56 -41.71 -27.04 -4.75
C LEU A 56 -41.90 -26.84 -3.25
N GLU A 57 -42.75 -27.66 -2.64
CA GLU A 57 -43.02 -27.61 -1.20
C GLU A 57 -41.81 -28.10 -0.39
N VAL A 58 -41.16 -29.18 -0.82
CA VAL A 58 -39.89 -29.65 -0.25
C VAL A 58 -38.81 -28.59 -0.38
N VAL A 59 -38.71 -27.92 -1.53
CA VAL A 59 -37.78 -26.79 -1.72
C VAL A 59 -38.12 -25.64 -0.77
N ARG A 60 -39.40 -25.32 -0.59
CA ARG A 60 -39.87 -24.28 0.33
C ARG A 60 -39.47 -24.58 1.78
N ILE A 61 -39.69 -25.81 2.24
CA ILE A 61 -39.27 -26.26 3.57
C ILE A 61 -37.74 -26.18 3.71
N SER A 62 -37.00 -26.68 2.72
CA SER A 62 -35.52 -26.60 2.71
C SER A 62 -35.01 -25.15 2.82
N ARG A 63 -35.65 -24.21 2.10
CA ARG A 63 -35.31 -22.78 2.15
C ARG A 63 -35.61 -22.11 3.49
N SER A 64 -36.60 -22.61 4.23
CA SER A 64 -36.92 -22.11 5.57
C SER A 64 -35.85 -22.48 6.61
N GLY A 65 -35.13 -23.58 6.36
CA GLY A 65 -33.95 -24.00 7.13
C GLY A 65 -32.64 -23.46 6.54
N PHE A 66 -31.63 -24.33 6.53
CA PHE A 66 -30.28 -24.03 6.03
C PHE A 66 -29.94 -24.95 4.85
N PRO A 67 -30.30 -24.53 3.61
CA PRO A 67 -30.12 -25.36 2.42
C PRO A 67 -28.64 -25.52 2.03
N THR A 68 -27.79 -24.55 2.36
CA THR A 68 -26.35 -24.61 2.09
C THR A 68 -25.63 -25.17 3.30
N ARG A 69 -24.91 -26.28 3.11
CA ARG A 69 -24.16 -26.98 4.16
C ARG A 69 -22.75 -27.27 3.65
N MET A 70 -21.73 -26.84 4.38
CA MET A 70 -20.33 -27.02 4.00
C MET A 70 -19.53 -27.43 5.22
N THR A 71 -18.52 -28.28 5.04
CA THR A 71 -17.57 -28.54 6.14
C THR A 71 -16.72 -27.30 6.42
N HIS A 72 -16.22 -27.18 7.65
CA HIS A 72 -15.30 -26.08 8.00
C HIS A 72 -14.06 -26.06 7.09
N LEU A 73 -13.56 -27.25 6.71
CA LEU A 73 -12.42 -27.38 5.81
C LEU A 73 -12.71 -26.90 4.39
N GLU A 74 -13.87 -27.25 3.82
CA GLU A 74 -14.25 -26.78 2.49
C GLU A 74 -14.46 -25.27 2.48
N PHE A 75 -15.09 -24.74 3.53
CA PHE A 75 -15.37 -23.32 3.66
C PHE A 75 -14.07 -22.51 3.84
N SER A 76 -13.18 -22.93 4.74
CA SER A 76 -11.90 -22.27 4.99
C SER A 76 -10.99 -22.30 3.77
N ARG A 77 -10.90 -23.43 3.05
CA ARG A 77 -10.12 -23.50 1.80
C ARG A 77 -10.66 -22.59 0.71
N ARG A 78 -11.98 -22.47 0.61
CA ARG A 78 -12.63 -21.70 -0.47
C ARG A 78 -12.64 -20.20 -0.22
N TYR A 79 -12.77 -19.78 1.04
CA TYR A 79 -12.98 -18.39 1.43
C TYR A 79 -11.92 -17.84 2.38
N GLY A 80 -10.95 -18.64 2.83
CA GLY A 80 -9.92 -18.26 3.79
C GLY A 80 -9.10 -17.04 3.38
N PHE A 81 -8.77 -16.93 2.09
CA PHE A 81 -8.04 -15.77 1.56
C PHE A 81 -8.84 -14.47 1.54
N LEU A 82 -10.14 -14.51 1.85
CA LEU A 82 -10.95 -13.29 2.03
C LEU A 82 -10.68 -12.61 3.37
N LEU A 83 -10.06 -13.31 4.33
CA LEU A 83 -9.68 -12.72 5.60
C LEU A 83 -8.57 -11.69 5.39
N VAL A 84 -8.75 -10.52 6.00
CA VAL A 84 -7.74 -9.45 5.99
C VAL A 84 -6.75 -9.65 7.14
N ASP A 85 -7.22 -10.17 8.29
CA ASP A 85 -6.42 -10.33 9.49
C ASP A 85 -5.85 -11.75 9.63
N THR A 86 -4.52 -11.86 9.76
CA THR A 86 -3.77 -13.11 9.89
C THR A 86 -3.64 -13.62 11.33
N ASN A 87 -4.19 -12.89 12.31
CA ASN A 87 -4.05 -13.22 13.74
C ASN A 87 -5.02 -14.32 14.20
N VAL A 88 -5.73 -14.96 13.26
CA VAL A 88 -6.65 -16.07 13.54
C VAL A 88 -5.88 -17.39 13.53
N SER A 89 -6.19 -18.26 14.49
CA SER A 89 -5.72 -19.64 14.50
C SER A 89 -5.97 -20.32 13.13
N GLN A 90 -5.01 -21.15 12.70
CA GLN A 90 -5.07 -21.83 11.39
C GLN A 90 -6.09 -22.98 11.34
N ASP A 91 -6.85 -23.20 12.43
CA ASP A 91 -7.87 -24.23 12.45
C ASP A 91 -9.07 -23.86 11.55
N PRO A 92 -9.62 -24.82 10.78
CA PRO A 92 -10.70 -24.53 9.83
C PRO A 92 -11.96 -23.92 10.45
N LEU A 93 -12.26 -24.25 11.71
CA LEU A 93 -13.43 -23.74 12.43
C LEU A 93 -13.25 -22.25 12.75
N SER A 94 -12.12 -21.86 13.34
CA SER A 94 -11.81 -20.46 13.65
C SER A 94 -11.75 -19.60 12.40
N ILE A 95 -11.14 -20.10 11.32
CA ILE A 95 -11.14 -19.41 10.02
C ILE A 95 -12.59 -19.21 9.54
N SER A 96 -13.41 -20.25 9.62
CA SER A 96 -14.82 -20.16 9.22
C SER A 96 -15.58 -19.12 10.03
N VAL A 97 -15.43 -19.12 11.36
CA VAL A 97 -16.08 -18.14 12.26
C VAL A 97 -15.58 -16.72 11.98
N ALA A 98 -14.28 -16.52 11.81
CA ALA A 98 -13.68 -15.22 11.52
C ALA A 98 -14.22 -14.64 10.20
N ILE A 99 -14.39 -15.47 9.16
CA ILE A 99 -14.97 -15.02 7.89
C ILE A 99 -16.41 -14.55 8.10
N LEU A 100 -17.22 -15.33 8.81
CA LEU A 100 -18.62 -14.98 9.08
C LEU A 100 -18.73 -13.64 9.82
N GLN A 101 -17.83 -13.38 10.77
CA GLN A 101 -17.74 -12.14 11.52
C GLN A 101 -17.26 -10.96 10.65
N GLN A 102 -16.19 -11.13 9.86
CA GLN A 102 -15.66 -10.06 9.00
C GLN A 102 -16.70 -9.57 7.99
N PHE A 103 -17.49 -10.49 7.42
CA PHE A 103 -18.55 -10.16 6.48
C PHE A 103 -19.87 -9.74 7.16
N ASN A 104 -19.89 -9.59 8.48
CA ASN A 104 -21.04 -9.16 9.28
C ASN A 104 -22.33 -9.92 8.95
N LEU A 105 -22.23 -11.24 8.80
CA LEU A 105 -23.41 -12.06 8.61
C LEU A 105 -24.21 -12.08 9.92
N LEU A 106 -25.51 -11.80 9.82
CA LEU A 106 -26.40 -11.83 10.99
C LEU A 106 -26.40 -13.25 11.58
N PRO A 107 -26.35 -13.42 12.92
CA PRO A 107 -26.38 -14.72 13.57
C PRO A 107 -27.58 -15.61 13.17
N GLU A 108 -28.70 -15.02 12.77
CA GLU A 108 -29.90 -15.75 12.31
C GLU A 108 -29.74 -16.41 10.93
N MET A 109 -28.74 -15.96 10.16
CA MET A 109 -28.51 -16.35 8.77
C MET A 109 -27.55 -17.52 8.62
N TYR A 110 -26.91 -17.94 9.71
CA TYR A 110 -26.01 -19.09 9.73
C TYR A 110 -26.08 -19.85 11.06
N GLN A 111 -25.65 -21.10 11.06
CA GLN A 111 -25.34 -21.85 12.28
C GLN A 111 -24.01 -22.56 12.13
N VAL A 112 -23.25 -22.61 13.22
CA VAL A 112 -21.95 -23.26 13.29
C VAL A 112 -22.14 -24.58 14.04
N GLY A 113 -22.07 -25.69 13.30
CA GLY A 113 -22.03 -27.02 13.91
C GLY A 113 -20.59 -27.46 14.18
N TYR A 114 -20.42 -28.62 14.83
CA TYR A 114 -19.10 -29.17 15.16
C TYR A 114 -18.22 -29.39 13.91
N THR A 115 -18.80 -29.95 12.84
CA THR A 115 -18.05 -30.31 11.62
C THR A 115 -18.43 -29.45 10.40
N LYS A 116 -19.57 -28.78 10.45
CA LYS A 116 -20.19 -28.12 9.29
C LYS A 116 -20.77 -26.75 9.64
N LEU A 117 -20.72 -25.86 8.66
CA LEU A 117 -21.48 -24.61 8.60
C LEU A 117 -22.80 -24.83 7.87
N TYR A 118 -23.82 -24.17 8.39
CA TYR A 118 -25.17 -24.16 7.85
C TYR A 118 -25.52 -22.72 7.51
N LEU A 119 -25.87 -22.45 6.26
CA LEU A 119 -26.11 -21.10 5.74
C LEU A 119 -27.51 -21.01 5.13
N ARG A 120 -28.21 -19.92 5.43
CA ARG A 120 -29.49 -19.60 4.76
C ARG A 120 -29.25 -19.21 3.30
N THR A 121 -30.32 -19.30 2.51
CA THR A 121 -30.32 -18.94 1.08
C THR A 121 -29.76 -17.52 0.88
N GLY A 122 -28.88 -17.37 -0.12
CA GLY A 122 -28.34 -16.07 -0.54
C GLY A 122 -27.06 -15.63 0.17
N GLN A 123 -26.71 -16.18 1.34
CA GLN A 123 -25.48 -15.78 2.03
C GLN A 123 -24.22 -16.23 1.29
N ILE A 124 -24.23 -17.45 0.74
CA ILE A 124 -23.11 -17.97 -0.06
C ILE A 124 -22.87 -17.13 -1.32
N GLY A 125 -23.94 -16.60 -1.93
CA GLY A 125 -23.85 -15.75 -3.11
C GLY A 125 -23.12 -14.43 -2.82
N LYS A 126 -23.32 -13.85 -1.63
CA LYS A 126 -22.58 -12.66 -1.20
C LYS A 126 -21.08 -12.93 -1.07
N LEU A 127 -20.72 -14.06 -0.46
CA LEU A 127 -19.30 -14.47 -0.31
C LEU A 127 -18.65 -14.75 -1.67
N GLU A 128 -19.37 -15.40 -2.60
CA GLU A 128 -18.87 -15.64 -3.95
C GLU A 128 -18.67 -14.36 -4.76
N GLU A 129 -19.55 -13.37 -4.60
CA GLU A 129 -19.39 -12.07 -5.26
C GLU A 129 -18.13 -11.34 -4.74
N GLN A 130 -17.89 -11.37 -3.43
CA GLN A 130 -16.67 -10.81 -2.84
C GLN A 130 -15.40 -11.54 -3.31
N ARG A 131 -15.46 -12.87 -3.37
CA ARG A 131 -14.41 -13.69 -3.96
C ARG A 131 -14.14 -13.32 -5.41
N LYS A 132 -15.17 -13.16 -6.23
CA LYS A 132 -15.03 -12.74 -7.63
C LYS A 132 -14.34 -11.38 -7.74
N GLN A 133 -14.71 -10.41 -6.91
CA GLN A 133 -14.10 -9.08 -6.89
C GLN A 133 -12.61 -9.14 -6.51
N LEU A 134 -12.24 -9.92 -5.49
CA LEU A 134 -10.85 -10.07 -5.09
C LEU A 134 -10.01 -10.77 -6.17
N LEU A 135 -10.56 -11.80 -6.81
CA LEU A 135 -9.91 -12.47 -7.94
C LEU A 135 -9.67 -11.53 -9.13
N GLN A 136 -10.55 -10.55 -9.37
CA GLN A 136 -10.30 -9.51 -10.38
C GLN A 136 -9.10 -8.62 -9.99
N GLY A 137 -8.88 -8.36 -8.70
CA GLY A 137 -7.70 -7.65 -8.19
C GLY A 137 -6.37 -8.33 -8.55
N ILE A 138 -6.35 -9.67 -8.64
CA ILE A 138 -5.17 -10.45 -9.05
C ILE A 138 -4.69 -10.06 -10.45
N LEU A 139 -5.61 -9.70 -11.36
CA LEU A 139 -5.24 -9.20 -12.69
C LEU A 139 -4.42 -7.92 -12.60
N GLY A 140 -4.67 -7.07 -11.60
CA GLY A 140 -3.87 -5.89 -11.31
C GLY A 140 -2.43 -6.24 -10.91
N ILE A 141 -2.26 -7.23 -10.03
CA ILE A 141 -0.94 -7.73 -9.62
C ILE A 141 -0.20 -8.32 -10.83
N GLN A 142 -0.88 -9.17 -11.62
CA GLN A 142 -0.31 -9.77 -12.82
C GLN A 142 0.13 -8.71 -13.85
N LYS A 143 -0.68 -7.66 -14.05
CA LYS A 143 -0.35 -6.53 -14.91
C LYS A 143 0.92 -5.81 -14.43
N CYS A 144 1.02 -5.53 -13.14
CA CYS A 144 2.20 -4.89 -12.55
C CYS A 144 3.44 -5.76 -12.67
N PHE A 145 3.32 -7.06 -12.38
CA PHE A 145 4.42 -8.02 -12.48
C PHE A 145 4.95 -8.13 -13.91
N ARG A 146 4.07 -8.37 -14.89
CA ARG A 146 4.45 -8.42 -16.32
C ARG A 146 5.08 -7.10 -16.78
N GLY A 147 4.55 -5.97 -16.33
CA GLY A 147 5.10 -4.65 -16.62
C GLY A 147 6.47 -4.39 -15.97
N CYS A 148 6.73 -4.94 -14.79
CA CYS A 148 8.03 -4.89 -14.13
C CYS A 148 9.06 -5.72 -14.92
N GLN A 149 8.69 -6.96 -15.25
CA GLN A 149 9.53 -7.89 -16.01
C GLN A 149 9.91 -7.31 -17.39
N ALA A 150 8.94 -6.74 -18.12
CA ALA A 150 9.20 -6.13 -19.42
C ALA A 150 10.15 -4.92 -19.32
N ARG A 151 10.04 -4.10 -18.27
CA ARG A 151 10.93 -2.96 -18.03
C ARG A 151 12.34 -3.40 -17.66
N GLN A 152 12.47 -4.41 -16.81
CA GLN A 152 13.79 -4.97 -16.47
C GLN A 152 14.50 -5.47 -17.72
N TYR A 153 13.81 -6.26 -18.54
CA TYR A 153 14.34 -6.75 -19.82
C TYR A 153 14.75 -5.58 -20.76
N PHE A 154 13.90 -4.56 -20.89
CA PHE A 154 14.23 -3.38 -21.70
C PHE A 154 15.49 -2.65 -21.19
N HIS A 155 15.63 -2.49 -19.87
CA HIS A 155 16.81 -1.84 -19.30
C HIS A 155 18.09 -2.66 -19.52
N GLU A 156 18.01 -3.98 -19.44
CA GLU A 156 19.13 -4.88 -19.72
C GLU A 156 19.58 -4.76 -21.18
N VAL A 157 18.64 -4.85 -22.13
CA VAL A 157 18.92 -4.68 -23.56
C VAL A 157 19.49 -3.29 -23.85
N LYS A 158 18.88 -2.23 -23.29
CA LYS A 158 19.36 -0.85 -23.47
C LYS A 158 20.78 -0.68 -22.94
N LYS A 159 21.11 -1.29 -21.79
CA LYS A 159 22.47 -1.27 -21.23
C LYS A 159 23.45 -1.96 -22.18
N GLY A 160 23.10 -3.14 -22.70
CA GLY A 160 23.89 -3.85 -23.70
C GLY A 160 24.16 -3.03 -24.96
N VAL A 161 23.11 -2.42 -25.53
CA VAL A 161 23.22 -1.54 -26.71
C VAL A 161 24.11 -0.32 -26.42
N THR A 162 23.93 0.33 -25.26
CA THR A 162 24.72 1.51 -24.90
C THR A 162 26.21 1.17 -24.77
N THR A 163 26.52 0.01 -24.17
CA THR A 163 27.89 -0.51 -24.08
C THR A 163 28.47 -0.80 -25.47
N LEU A 164 27.73 -1.48 -26.34
CA LEU A 164 28.20 -1.75 -27.70
C LEU A 164 28.45 -0.45 -28.49
N GLN A 165 27.53 0.52 -28.38
CA GLN A 165 27.69 1.83 -29.01
C GLN A 165 28.91 2.59 -28.50
N SER A 166 29.24 2.50 -27.20
CA SER A 166 30.44 3.17 -26.66
C SER A 166 31.73 2.53 -27.20
N PHE A 167 31.78 1.19 -27.33
CA PHE A 167 32.89 0.49 -27.97
C PHE A 167 33.07 0.92 -29.42
N ILE A 168 32.01 0.92 -30.23
CA ILE A 168 32.08 1.31 -31.65
C ILE A 168 32.51 2.78 -31.79
N ARG A 169 31.98 3.69 -30.98
CA ARG A 169 32.39 5.10 -30.99
C ARG A 169 33.86 5.27 -30.61
N GLY A 170 34.32 4.54 -29.60
CA GLY A 170 35.71 4.53 -29.17
C GLY A 170 36.65 4.00 -30.25
N GLU A 171 36.27 2.94 -30.94
CA GLU A 171 37.05 2.37 -32.05
C GLU A 171 37.12 3.32 -33.24
N ASN A 172 36.00 3.92 -33.63
CA ASN A 172 35.97 4.93 -34.68
C ASN A 172 36.86 6.14 -34.35
N ALA A 173 36.92 6.57 -33.08
CA ALA A 173 37.81 7.65 -32.66
C ALA A 173 39.29 7.25 -32.75
N ARG A 174 39.65 6.04 -32.30
CA ARG A 174 41.02 5.49 -32.43
C ARG A 174 41.43 5.36 -33.89
N MET A 175 40.55 4.83 -34.75
CA MET A 175 40.81 4.71 -36.18
C MET A 175 41.05 6.07 -36.85
N LYS A 176 40.24 7.08 -36.52
CA LYS A 176 40.45 8.46 -36.99
C LYS A 176 41.78 9.04 -36.52
N TYR A 177 42.10 8.90 -35.22
CA TYR A 177 43.36 9.38 -34.68
C TYR A 177 44.57 8.66 -35.30
N GLY A 178 44.49 7.34 -35.48
CA GLY A 178 45.52 6.55 -36.14
C GLY A 178 45.74 6.97 -37.59
N SER A 179 44.69 7.29 -38.35
CA SER A 179 44.82 7.84 -39.70
C SER A 179 45.50 9.21 -39.70
N ILE A 180 45.12 10.09 -38.78
CA ILE A 180 45.75 11.41 -38.62
C ILE A 180 47.23 11.28 -38.24
N ALA A 181 47.56 10.42 -37.27
CA ALA A 181 48.93 10.18 -36.83
C ALA A 181 49.80 9.59 -37.96
N LYS A 182 49.27 8.67 -38.76
CA LYS A 182 49.96 8.15 -39.96
C LYS A 182 50.21 9.26 -40.97
N ASN A 183 49.22 10.12 -41.24
CA ASN A 183 49.38 11.25 -42.16
C ASN A 183 50.42 12.26 -41.66
N TYR A 184 50.46 12.57 -40.36
CA TYR A 184 51.50 13.41 -39.79
C TYR A 184 52.90 12.78 -39.88
N ALA A 185 53.03 11.47 -39.64
CA ALA A 185 54.31 10.77 -39.78
C ALA A 185 54.82 10.77 -41.23
N VAL A 186 53.93 10.54 -42.20
CA VAL A 186 54.27 10.61 -43.64
C VAL A 186 54.67 12.04 -44.05
N ASN A 187 53.89 13.05 -43.64
CA ASN A 187 54.20 14.45 -43.93
C ASN A 187 55.51 14.90 -43.29
N ALA A 188 55.80 14.48 -42.05
CA ALA A 188 57.08 14.79 -41.40
C ALA A 188 58.26 14.19 -42.18
N SER A 189 58.15 12.94 -42.64
CA SER A 189 59.17 12.32 -43.50
C SER A 189 59.36 13.10 -44.80
N GLN A 190 58.27 13.52 -45.44
CA GLN A 190 58.31 14.24 -46.71
C GLN A 190 58.94 15.64 -46.58
N THR A 191 58.67 16.35 -45.48
CA THR A 191 59.30 17.66 -45.22
C THR A 191 60.80 17.56 -45.01
N VAL A 192 61.29 16.50 -44.34
CA VAL A 192 62.73 16.27 -44.16
C VAL A 192 63.39 15.99 -45.52
N ASP A 193 62.76 15.19 -46.38
CA ASP A 193 63.26 14.92 -47.73
C ASP A 193 63.28 16.18 -48.61
N GLU A 194 62.24 17.03 -48.53
CA GLU A 194 62.20 18.32 -49.24
C GLU A 194 63.29 19.29 -48.75
N HIS A 195 63.51 19.37 -47.44
CA HIS A 195 64.57 20.19 -46.87
C HIS A 195 65.96 19.67 -47.27
N LEU A 196 66.18 18.36 -47.27
CA LEU A 196 67.43 17.76 -47.75
C LEU A 196 67.67 18.04 -49.24
N ALA A 197 66.64 17.95 -50.08
CA ALA A 197 66.73 18.30 -51.50
C ALA A 197 67.09 19.77 -51.71
N ALA A 198 66.46 20.69 -50.98
CA ALA A 198 66.77 22.12 -51.05
C ALA A 198 68.21 22.42 -50.59
N ILE A 199 68.70 21.77 -49.53
CA ILE A 199 70.08 21.89 -49.05
C ILE A 199 71.06 21.39 -50.13
N ILE A 200 70.79 20.26 -50.77
CA ILE A 200 71.64 19.73 -51.86
C ILE A 200 71.71 20.71 -53.04
N CYS A 201 70.57 21.28 -53.45
CA CYS A 201 70.52 22.31 -54.49
C CYS A 201 71.35 23.54 -54.12
N LEU A 202 71.21 24.04 -52.88
CA LEU A 202 71.96 25.20 -52.41
C LEU A 202 73.48 24.92 -52.38
N GLN A 203 73.88 23.75 -51.88
CA GLN A 203 75.27 23.31 -51.87
C GLN A 203 75.84 23.19 -53.30
N SER A 204 75.06 22.70 -54.26
CA SER A 204 75.48 22.61 -55.66
C SER A 204 75.69 23.99 -56.29
N ALA A 205 74.81 24.96 -56.00
CA ALA A 205 74.93 26.34 -56.46
C ALA A 205 76.15 27.05 -55.85
N ILE A 206 76.38 26.88 -54.55
CA ILE A 206 77.56 27.45 -53.87
C ILE A 206 78.85 26.85 -54.42
N ARG A 207 78.91 25.53 -54.64
CA ARG A 207 80.07 24.88 -55.26
C ARG A 207 80.32 25.40 -56.69
N GLY A 208 79.26 25.58 -57.47
CA GLY A 208 79.35 26.19 -58.81
C GLY A 208 79.85 27.63 -58.77
N TRP A 209 79.33 28.45 -57.85
CA TRP A 209 79.76 29.83 -57.66
C TRP A 209 81.21 29.94 -57.19
N LEU A 210 81.65 29.11 -56.24
CA LEU A 210 83.05 29.06 -55.80
C LEU A 210 84.00 28.66 -56.93
N ALA A 211 83.61 27.73 -57.80
CA ALA A 211 84.39 27.37 -58.99
C ALA A 211 84.50 28.56 -59.96
N GLN A 212 83.41 29.32 -60.16
CA GLN A 212 83.42 30.55 -60.96
C GLN A 212 84.22 31.69 -60.31
N GLN A 213 84.24 31.75 -58.97
CA GLN A 213 85.02 32.73 -58.22
C GLN A 213 86.52 32.41 -58.29
N GLN A 214 86.94 31.14 -58.21
CA GLN A 214 88.33 30.77 -58.42
C GLN A 214 88.82 31.05 -59.85
N LEU A 215 87.95 30.88 -60.86
CA LEU A 215 88.20 31.35 -62.23
C LEU A 215 88.31 32.88 -62.29
N SER A 216 87.41 33.59 -61.61
CA SER A 216 87.43 35.06 -61.53
C SER A 216 88.65 35.60 -60.79
N ASP A 217 89.13 34.94 -59.74
CA ASP A 217 90.32 35.34 -58.97
C ASP A 217 91.61 35.03 -59.75
N LYS A 218 91.65 33.94 -60.52
CA LYS A 218 92.69 33.73 -61.55
C LYS A 218 92.67 34.85 -62.62
N CYS A 219 91.50 35.36 -62.99
CA CYS A 219 91.36 36.50 -63.90
C CYS A 219 91.68 37.87 -63.24
N LYS A 220 91.41 38.05 -61.94
CA LYS A 220 91.69 39.29 -61.19
C LYS A 220 93.14 39.43 -60.77
N LEU A 221 93.85 38.33 -60.50
CA LEU A 221 95.31 38.31 -60.32
C LEU A 221 96.03 38.77 -61.60
N LYS A 222 95.40 38.58 -62.77
CA LYS A 222 95.84 39.12 -64.06
C LYS A 222 95.54 40.61 -64.28
N ARG A 223 94.81 41.29 -63.38
CA ARG A 223 94.27 42.66 -63.58
C ARG A 223 94.62 43.69 -62.50
N ARG A 224 95.54 43.41 -61.57
CA ARG A 224 95.86 44.32 -60.45
C ARG A 224 97.32 44.83 -60.46
N SER A 225 97.71 45.44 -61.58
CA SER A 225 98.71 46.52 -61.61
C SER A 225 97.93 47.82 -61.83
N TYR A 226 98.28 48.89 -61.11
CA TYR A 226 97.60 50.20 -60.98
C TYR A 226 96.53 50.38 -59.88
N GLU A 227 97.03 50.97 -58.79
CA GLU A 227 96.57 52.20 -58.14
C GLU A 227 95.61 52.17 -56.92
N ASN A 228 96.09 52.87 -55.88
CA ASN A 228 95.47 53.24 -54.60
C ASN A 228 94.38 54.33 -54.82
N THR A 229 93.44 54.67 -53.93
CA THR A 229 93.65 55.29 -52.61
C THR A 229 92.30 55.61 -51.87
N LYS A 230 92.33 55.65 -50.51
CA LYS A 230 91.62 56.56 -49.54
C LYS A 230 90.09 56.46 -49.26
N ARG A 231 89.68 56.17 -48.00
CA ARG A 231 89.19 57.11 -46.94
C ARG A 231 88.58 56.39 -45.69
N LYS A 232 88.57 57.09 -44.54
CA LYS A 232 88.28 56.71 -43.12
C LYS A 232 86.77 56.97 -42.68
N PRO A 233 86.36 57.17 -41.39
CA PRO A 233 86.03 56.21 -40.29
C PRO A 233 84.71 56.52 -39.46
N GLY A 234 84.32 55.69 -38.47
CA GLY A 234 83.83 56.14 -37.13
C GLY A 234 82.45 55.71 -36.53
N LYS A 235 82.46 55.52 -35.18
CA LYS A 235 81.45 55.77 -34.09
C LYS A 235 80.53 54.67 -33.46
N LYS A 236 80.81 54.41 -32.16
CA LYS A 236 80.01 54.38 -30.88
C LYS A 236 78.75 53.49 -30.64
N ILE A 237 78.88 52.65 -29.58
CA ILE A 237 78.01 52.33 -28.40
C ILE A 237 76.52 52.72 -28.40
N SER A 238 75.61 51.76 -28.14
CA SER A 238 74.59 51.83 -27.06
C SER A 238 73.97 50.46 -26.73
N GLU A 239 73.67 50.27 -25.44
CA GLU A 239 72.77 49.25 -24.87
C GLU A 239 71.31 49.48 -25.33
N VAL A 240 70.46 48.45 -25.27
CA VAL A 240 69.29 48.36 -24.36
C VAL A 240 68.46 47.12 -24.72
N LYS A 241 68.05 46.44 -23.64
CA LYS A 241 67.24 45.24 -23.51
C LYS A 241 65.75 45.58 -23.68
N ILE A 242 65.00 44.87 -24.53
CA ILE A 242 63.53 44.86 -24.51
C ILE A 242 63.06 43.40 -24.52
N VAL A 243 62.44 43.00 -23.41
CA VAL A 243 61.71 41.75 -23.19
C VAL A 243 60.22 42.02 -23.48
N PRO A 244 59.44 41.09 -24.06
CA PRO A 244 58.07 41.35 -24.51
C PRO A 244 57.06 41.47 -23.35
N GLN A 245 56.28 42.54 -23.38
CA GLN A 245 55.18 42.87 -22.46
C GLN A 245 53.81 42.62 -23.13
N GLU A 246 53.51 41.36 -23.46
CA GLU A 246 52.18 40.95 -23.97
C GLU A 246 51.62 39.68 -23.29
N GLN A 247 52.38 39.03 -22.41
CA GLN A 247 51.99 37.74 -21.81
C GLN A 247 51.37 37.85 -20.42
N VAL A 248 51.40 39.03 -19.79
CA VAL A 248 50.97 39.26 -18.40
C VAL A 248 49.48 39.62 -18.29
N GLU A 249 48.90 40.30 -19.28
CA GLU A 249 47.48 40.72 -19.24
C GLU A 249 46.50 39.56 -19.52
N ALA A 250 46.87 38.62 -20.39
CA ALA A 250 46.06 37.44 -20.70
C ALA A 250 45.95 36.46 -19.51
N GLN A 251 47.00 36.37 -18.68
CA GLN A 251 47.00 35.49 -17.49
C GLN A 251 46.18 36.09 -16.33
N SER A 252 46.15 37.42 -16.20
CA SER A 252 45.35 38.12 -15.19
C SER A 252 43.83 37.96 -15.42
N SER A 253 43.40 38.01 -16.69
CA SER A 253 41.99 37.83 -17.07
C SER A 253 41.45 36.42 -16.77
N ILE A 254 42.24 35.37 -17.04
CA ILE A 254 41.86 33.97 -16.80
C ILE A 254 41.77 33.66 -15.30
N LEU A 255 42.70 34.19 -14.50
CA LEU A 255 42.72 34.02 -13.05
C LEU A 255 41.46 34.61 -12.39
N ALA A 256 41.04 35.80 -12.83
CA ALA A 256 39.85 36.48 -12.33
C ALA A 256 38.55 35.72 -12.68
N GLU A 257 38.46 35.12 -13.88
CA GLU A 257 37.29 34.34 -14.25
C GLU A 257 37.19 33.01 -13.49
N LEU A 258 38.34 32.37 -13.19
CA LEU A 258 38.39 31.18 -12.34
C LEU A 258 37.96 31.50 -10.90
N GLN A 259 38.46 32.58 -10.30
CA GLN A 259 38.04 33.02 -8.95
C GLN A 259 36.53 33.28 -8.89
N LYS A 260 35.94 33.88 -9.92
CA LYS A 260 34.49 34.11 -9.99
C LYS A 260 33.67 32.82 -10.04
N ARG A 261 34.18 31.76 -10.69
CA ARG A 261 33.53 30.44 -10.73
C ARG A 261 33.64 29.71 -9.39
N VAL A 262 34.78 29.85 -8.71
CA VAL A 262 34.99 29.29 -7.35
C VAL A 262 34.01 29.91 -6.36
N VAL A 263 33.89 31.25 -6.30
CA VAL A 263 32.95 31.92 -5.38
C VAL A 263 31.49 31.53 -5.65
N LYS A 264 31.11 31.35 -6.93
CA LYS A 264 29.77 30.87 -7.28
C LYS A 264 29.53 29.42 -6.87
N ALA A 265 30.54 28.56 -7.00
CA ALA A 265 30.46 27.18 -6.56
C ALA A 265 30.39 27.08 -5.04
N GLU A 266 31.17 27.86 -4.31
CA GLU A 266 31.15 27.95 -2.85
C GLU A 266 29.79 28.45 -2.33
N ALA A 267 29.22 29.48 -2.95
CA ALA A 267 27.88 29.96 -2.59
C ALA A 267 26.78 28.91 -2.85
N ALA A 268 26.88 28.16 -3.95
CA ALA A 268 25.95 27.08 -4.25
C ALA A 268 26.11 25.89 -3.27
N LEU A 269 27.34 25.63 -2.82
CA LEU A 269 27.65 24.58 -1.86
C LEU A 269 27.09 24.93 -0.48
N GLY A 270 27.28 26.18 -0.02
CA GLY A 270 26.70 26.68 1.23
C GLY A 270 25.16 26.59 1.25
N GLN A 271 24.50 26.95 0.14
CA GLN A 271 23.04 26.81 0.04
C GLN A 271 22.59 25.34 0.15
N LYS A 272 23.37 24.40 -0.40
CA LYS A 272 23.09 22.96 -0.31
C LYS A 272 23.38 22.38 1.07
N GLU A 273 24.33 22.93 1.79
CA GLU A 273 24.61 22.57 3.19
C GLU A 273 23.47 23.03 4.11
N GLU A 274 22.92 24.22 3.90
CA GLU A 274 21.78 24.74 4.66
C GLU A 274 20.50 23.95 4.38
N GLU A 275 20.21 23.62 3.12
CA GLU A 275 19.11 22.71 2.76
C GLU A 275 19.27 21.33 3.41
N ASN A 276 20.48 20.77 3.42
CA ASN A 276 20.76 19.50 4.08
C ASN A 276 20.60 19.58 5.61
N ALA A 277 20.99 20.70 6.23
CA ALA A 277 20.78 20.92 7.66
C ALA A 277 19.28 20.96 7.99
N SER A 278 18.48 21.70 7.21
CA SER A 278 17.03 21.77 7.38
C SER A 278 16.35 20.40 7.21
N LEU A 279 16.78 19.60 6.23
CA LEU A 279 16.25 18.24 6.03
C LEU A 279 16.62 17.29 7.18
N ARG A 280 17.84 17.41 7.73
CA ARG A 280 18.25 16.62 8.91
C ARG A 280 17.43 16.99 10.14
N GLU A 281 17.11 18.26 10.34
CA GLU A 281 16.23 18.69 11.43
C GLU A 281 14.81 18.15 11.28
N GLN A 282 14.25 18.12 10.06
CA GLN A 282 12.94 17.52 9.79
C GLN A 282 12.93 16.01 10.03
N LEU A 283 14.00 15.31 9.64
CA LEU A 283 14.17 13.89 9.92
C LEU A 283 14.24 13.63 11.43
N GLN A 284 15.08 14.37 12.15
CA GLN A 284 15.16 14.24 13.61
C GLN A 284 13.85 14.58 14.32
N HIS A 285 13.08 15.55 13.81
CA HIS A 285 11.76 15.85 14.35
C HIS A 285 10.80 14.68 14.12
N SER A 286 10.82 14.10 12.92
CA SER A 286 9.97 12.94 12.59
C SER A 286 10.35 11.69 13.39
N GLU A 287 11.64 11.45 13.60
CA GLU A 287 12.17 10.37 14.44
C GLU A 287 11.77 10.56 15.91
N ARG A 288 11.92 11.77 16.47
CA ARG A 288 11.45 12.08 17.83
C ARG A 288 9.96 11.83 18.00
N ARG A 289 9.16 12.27 17.02
CA ARG A 289 7.71 12.02 17.01
C ARG A 289 7.41 10.52 16.95
N TRP A 290 8.15 9.77 16.15
CA TRP A 290 8.00 8.33 16.05
C TRP A 290 8.31 7.63 17.38
N SER A 291 9.43 7.97 18.03
CA SER A 291 9.79 7.44 19.35
C SER A 291 8.77 7.81 20.43
N GLU A 292 8.20 9.01 20.40
CA GLU A 292 7.10 9.40 21.29
C GLU A 292 5.85 8.52 21.09
N TYR A 293 5.51 8.19 19.84
CA TYR A 293 4.38 7.31 19.55
C TYR A 293 4.64 5.86 19.96
N GLU A 294 5.85 5.37 19.72
CA GLU A 294 6.28 4.04 20.13
C GLU A 294 6.26 3.88 21.65
N ALA A 295 6.79 4.85 22.39
CA ALA A 295 6.72 4.88 23.84
C ALA A 295 5.26 4.88 24.35
N ARG A 296 4.39 5.69 23.74
CA ARG A 296 2.95 5.72 24.10
C ARG A 296 2.27 4.38 23.82
N MET A 297 2.56 3.75 22.69
CA MET A 297 2.01 2.45 22.33
C MET A 297 2.45 1.39 23.34
N LYS A 298 3.74 1.39 23.71
CA LYS A 298 4.28 0.48 24.72
C LYS A 298 3.63 0.69 26.10
N THR A 299 3.44 1.94 26.54
CA THR A 299 2.73 2.20 27.81
C THR A 299 1.27 1.78 27.77
N MET A 300 0.60 1.92 26.62
CA MET A 300 -0.79 1.49 26.43
C MET A 300 -0.89 -0.04 26.48
N GLU A 301 0.07 -0.74 25.86
CA GLU A 301 0.17 -2.19 25.89
C GLU A 301 0.49 -2.70 27.30
N GLU A 302 1.44 -2.09 28.01
CA GLU A 302 1.75 -2.43 29.41
C GLU A 302 0.53 -2.22 30.32
N MET A 303 -0.21 -1.11 30.15
CA MET A 303 -1.44 -0.87 30.90
C MET A 303 -2.54 -1.89 30.56
N TRP A 304 -2.69 -2.25 29.28
CA TRP A 304 -3.63 -3.28 28.85
C TRP A 304 -3.27 -4.65 29.44
N GLN A 305 -1.99 -5.02 29.42
CA GLN A 305 -1.48 -6.26 30.03
C GLN A 305 -1.73 -6.28 31.55
N MET A 306 -1.44 -5.19 32.25
CA MET A 306 -1.69 -5.07 33.70
C MET A 306 -3.19 -5.16 34.02
N GLN A 307 -4.04 -4.53 33.21
CA GLN A 307 -5.49 -4.65 33.35
C GLN A 307 -5.97 -6.07 33.09
N MET A 308 -5.41 -6.76 32.09
CA MET A 308 -5.80 -8.12 31.78
C MET A 308 -5.33 -9.12 32.84
N ALA A 309 -4.13 -8.94 33.39
CA ALA A 309 -3.62 -9.71 34.52
C ALA A 309 -4.43 -9.48 35.81
N SER A 310 -4.83 -8.24 36.09
CA SER A 310 -5.69 -7.90 37.22
C SER A 310 -7.09 -8.52 37.09
N LEU A 311 -7.67 -8.49 35.88
CA LEU A 311 -8.95 -9.14 35.59
C LEU A 311 -8.84 -10.66 35.76
N GLN A 312 -7.79 -11.31 35.25
CA GLN A 312 -7.55 -12.73 35.47
C GLN A 312 -7.40 -13.09 36.96
N ALA A 313 -6.67 -12.28 37.74
CA ALA A 313 -6.52 -12.47 39.18
C ALA A 313 -7.86 -12.35 39.93
N SER A 314 -8.70 -11.37 39.57
CA SER A 314 -10.04 -11.20 40.17
C SER A 314 -11.01 -12.34 39.82
N LEU A 315 -10.97 -12.86 38.58
CA LEU A 315 -11.80 -14.01 38.19
C LEU A 315 -11.36 -15.29 38.92
N ALA A 316 -10.05 -15.48 39.11
CA ALA A 316 -9.52 -16.58 39.91
C ALA A 316 -9.95 -16.49 41.39
N ALA A 317 -10.00 -15.30 41.97
CA ALA A 317 -10.48 -15.08 43.34
C ALA A 317 -11.99 -15.37 43.49
N ALA A 318 -12.83 -14.88 42.57
CA ALA A 318 -14.28 -15.10 42.57
C ALA A 318 -14.66 -16.58 42.36
N ARG A 319 -13.86 -17.31 41.58
CA ARG A 319 -13.96 -18.76 41.45
C ARG A 319 -13.70 -19.51 42.75
N LYS A 320 -12.71 -19.05 43.51
CA LYS A 320 -12.32 -19.66 44.77
C LYS A 320 -13.39 -19.44 45.86
N SER A 321 -14.10 -18.30 45.83
CA SER A 321 -15.24 -18.05 46.73
C SER A 321 -16.49 -18.84 46.34
N LEU A 322 -16.79 -18.99 45.04
CA LEU A 322 -17.95 -19.78 44.58
C LEU A 322 -17.78 -21.28 44.90
N ALA A 323 -16.55 -21.78 44.92
CA ALA A 323 -16.24 -23.13 45.38
C ALA A 323 -16.45 -23.31 46.91
N ALA A 324 -16.35 -22.24 47.70
CA ALA A 324 -16.58 -22.26 49.15
C ALA A 324 -18.07 -22.15 49.52
N ASP A 325 -18.89 -21.47 48.71
CA ASP A 325 -20.34 -21.33 48.95
C ASP A 325 -21.13 -22.60 48.60
N ASN A 326 -20.64 -23.44 47.67
CA ASN A 326 -21.26 -24.72 47.32
C ASN A 326 -21.12 -25.80 48.42
N THR A 327 -20.37 -25.54 49.49
CA THR A 327 -20.22 -26.46 50.64
C THR A 327 -21.20 -26.20 51.79
N ALA A 328 -22.10 -25.21 51.71
CA ALA A 328 -22.93 -24.78 52.85
C ALA A 328 -24.46 -24.99 52.72
N GLY A 329 -24.95 -25.77 51.73
CA GLY A 329 -26.39 -25.91 51.44
C GLY A 329 -26.96 -27.34 51.40
N GLN A 330 -27.02 -28.00 52.57
CA GLN A 330 -27.89 -29.13 53.01
C GLN A 330 -27.92 -30.52 52.29
N PRO A 331 -28.25 -31.61 53.03
CA PRO A 331 -27.86 -33.00 52.75
C PRO A 331 -29.00 -33.90 52.24
N GLY A 332 -28.68 -34.97 51.50
CA GLY A 332 -29.69 -35.94 51.03
C GLY A 332 -29.17 -37.14 50.22
N LYS A 333 -28.45 -38.04 50.90
CA LYS A 333 -28.53 -39.52 50.90
C LYS A 333 -28.82 -40.34 49.59
N LEU A 334 -27.89 -41.29 49.33
CA LEU A 334 -27.93 -42.59 48.59
C LEU A 334 -28.04 -42.53 47.04
N ASP A 335 -27.34 -43.31 46.20
CA ASP A 335 -26.53 -44.52 46.40
C ASP A 335 -25.59 -44.78 45.19
N SER A 336 -24.36 -45.20 45.50
CA SER A 336 -23.65 -46.38 44.97
C SER A 336 -23.68 -46.75 43.47
N SER A 337 -22.56 -46.55 42.77
CA SER A 337 -21.91 -47.64 41.99
C SER A 337 -20.47 -47.29 41.60
N THR A 338 -19.55 -48.15 42.03
CA THR A 338 -18.09 -48.08 41.87
C THR A 338 -17.60 -48.89 40.66
N SER A 339 -16.45 -48.47 40.10
CA SER A 339 -15.36 -49.30 39.52
C SER A 339 -15.21 -49.35 37.98
N PRO A 340 -14.00 -49.65 37.43
CA PRO A 340 -12.74 -48.89 37.55
C PRO A 340 -11.97 -48.78 36.21
N HIS A 341 -11.07 -47.81 36.05
CA HIS A 341 -9.67 -48.01 35.58
C HIS A 341 -8.99 -46.72 35.09
N GLY A 342 -7.77 -46.50 35.64
CA GLY A 342 -6.63 -45.91 34.93
C GLY A 342 -6.48 -44.40 34.96
N CYS A 343 -5.85 -43.87 36.01
CA CYS A 343 -5.17 -42.57 35.96
C CYS A 343 -3.68 -42.80 36.14
N ASP A 344 -2.90 -42.38 35.14
CA ASP A 344 -1.58 -41.79 35.35
C ASP A 344 -1.68 -40.29 34.99
N SER A 345 -1.00 -39.50 35.81
CA SER A 345 -0.89 -38.03 35.86
C SER A 345 -0.39 -37.40 34.53
N GLU A 346 -0.46 -36.10 34.23
CA GLU A 346 -0.34 -34.88 35.05
C GLU A 346 -1.11 -33.69 34.44
N ASP A 347 -1.49 -32.78 35.34
CA ASP A 347 -1.48 -31.31 35.28
C ASP A 347 -1.91 -30.57 34.01
N ASN A 348 -3.03 -29.85 34.14
CA ASN A 348 -3.11 -28.45 33.74
C ASN A 348 -4.25 -27.73 34.47
N LEU A 349 -3.88 -26.80 35.35
CA LEU A 349 -4.76 -25.82 35.98
C LEU A 349 -5.27 -24.84 34.92
N SER A 350 -6.57 -24.85 34.64
CA SER A 350 -7.26 -23.67 34.13
C SER A 350 -8.69 -23.65 34.62
N GLY A 351 -9.03 -22.55 35.28
CA GLY A 351 -10.39 -22.07 35.32
C GLY A 351 -10.46 -20.64 34.82
N GLY A 352 -11.41 -20.35 33.90
CA GLY A 352 -11.97 -19.00 33.57
C GLY A 352 -13.00 -18.28 34.49
N SER A 353 -14.24 -18.13 33.99
CA SER A 353 -15.49 -17.49 34.50
C SER A 353 -15.53 -15.96 34.64
N GLN A 354 -16.08 -15.32 33.60
CA GLN A 354 -17.30 -14.48 33.58
C GLN A 354 -17.52 -13.33 34.59
N THR A 355 -17.57 -12.10 34.02
CA THR A 355 -18.54 -10.96 34.11
C THR A 355 -19.55 -10.87 35.29
N PRO A 356 -19.95 -9.66 35.78
CA PRO A 356 -20.68 -8.58 35.04
C PRO A 356 -20.29 -7.12 35.41
N GLY A 357 -20.45 -6.10 34.53
CA GLY A 357 -21.55 -5.11 34.49
C GLY A 357 -21.64 -4.20 35.74
N GLY A 358 -21.64 -2.87 35.74
CA GLY A 358 -21.71 -1.75 34.79
C GLY A 358 -22.08 -0.50 35.62
N GLY A 359 -21.56 0.71 35.31
CA GLY A 359 -21.98 1.94 36.01
C GLY A 359 -20.97 3.09 36.02
N THR A 360 -21.21 4.06 35.15
CA THR A 360 -20.50 5.32 34.85
C THR A 360 -20.46 6.35 35.99
N ILE A 361 -19.37 7.13 36.14
CA ILE A 361 -19.39 8.52 36.68
C ILE A 361 -18.49 9.44 35.83
N ASN A 362 -19.03 10.63 35.57
CA ASN A 362 -18.58 11.70 34.67
C ASN A 362 -17.43 12.61 35.19
N LYS A 363 -16.70 13.15 34.20
CA LYS A 363 -16.07 14.49 34.05
C LYS A 363 -15.84 15.38 35.28
N VAL A 364 -14.61 15.93 35.39
CA VAL A 364 -14.36 17.38 35.60
C VAL A 364 -13.14 17.84 34.76
N PHE A 365 -13.30 19.01 34.15
CA PHE A 365 -12.43 19.74 33.20
C PHE A 365 -11.69 20.91 33.88
N GLY A 366 -10.62 21.43 33.23
CA GLY A 366 -10.19 22.86 33.30
C GLY A 366 -8.67 23.05 33.11
N ALA A 367 -8.15 23.36 31.91
CA ALA A 367 -7.92 24.69 31.28
C ALA A 367 -6.65 25.44 31.82
N ILE A 368 -5.48 25.54 31.13
CA ILE A 368 -5.01 26.41 29.99
C ILE A 368 -4.92 27.93 30.38
N PRO A 369 -3.94 28.83 29.98
CA PRO A 369 -3.14 29.01 28.71
C PRO A 369 -1.65 29.51 28.89
N GLY A 370 -0.78 29.79 27.89
CA GLY A 370 -0.77 29.78 26.41
C GLY A 370 0.42 30.61 25.83
N PHE A 371 0.84 30.40 24.56
CA PHE A 371 1.36 31.37 23.55
C PHE A 371 1.65 30.63 22.20
N ARG A 372 0.74 30.67 21.21
CA ARG A 372 0.69 31.45 19.93
C ARG A 372 1.58 30.86 18.79
N ALA A 373 1.10 30.00 17.88
CA ALA A 373 0.14 30.10 16.75
C ALA A 373 0.81 30.34 15.37
N GLY A 374 1.02 29.24 14.62
CA GLY A 374 1.03 29.19 13.15
C GLY A 374 -0.32 28.65 12.66
N ARG A 375 -1.14 29.54 12.09
CA ARG A 375 -2.41 29.25 11.37
C ARG A 375 -1.98 28.57 10.06
N ASP A 376 -2.36 27.34 9.74
CA ASP A 376 -3.62 27.06 9.05
C ASP A 376 -4.12 25.60 9.26
N ASN A 377 -3.33 24.73 9.91
CA ASN A 377 -3.74 23.35 10.19
C ASN A 377 -4.64 23.20 11.42
N ASN A 378 -4.63 24.18 12.33
CA ASN A 378 -5.38 24.09 13.58
C ASN A 378 -6.90 24.22 13.34
N GLY A 379 -7.32 24.95 12.31
CA GLY A 379 -8.75 25.15 11.99
C GLY A 379 -9.46 23.86 11.58
N SER A 380 -8.83 23.01 10.77
CA SER A 380 -9.43 21.75 10.31
C SER A 380 -9.54 20.71 11.43
N ILE A 381 -8.50 20.62 12.28
CA ILE A 381 -8.49 19.73 13.44
C ILE A 381 -9.54 20.16 14.46
N ASN A 382 -9.69 21.47 14.67
CA ASN A 382 -10.70 22.03 15.56
C ASN A 382 -12.13 21.77 15.07
N VAL A 383 -12.39 21.85 13.76
CA VAL A 383 -13.72 21.53 13.20
C VAL A 383 -14.07 20.06 13.35
N VAL A 384 -13.12 19.15 13.11
CA VAL A 384 -13.33 17.70 13.31
C VAL A 384 -13.53 17.36 14.79
N ASN A 385 -12.72 17.94 15.68
CA ASN A 385 -12.85 17.76 17.12
C ASN A 385 -14.17 18.35 17.66
N SER A 386 -14.63 19.48 17.10
CA SER A 386 -15.92 20.07 17.44
C SER A 386 -17.08 19.17 17.03
N LEU A 387 -17.01 18.57 15.83
CA LEU A 387 -18.05 17.67 15.32
C LEU A 387 -18.11 16.34 16.09
N ALA A 388 -16.97 15.85 16.56
CA ALA A 388 -16.89 14.68 17.43
C ALA A 388 -17.50 14.96 18.81
N LYS A 389 -17.19 16.12 19.41
CA LYS A 389 -17.80 16.53 20.69
C LYS A 389 -19.31 16.73 20.58
N GLU A 390 -19.80 17.29 19.47
CA GLU A 390 -21.24 17.45 19.24
C GLU A 390 -21.96 16.09 19.13
N PHE A 391 -21.32 15.11 18.49
CA PHE A 391 -21.85 13.75 18.41
C PHE A 391 -21.99 13.12 19.79
N GLU A 392 -20.93 13.16 20.60
CA GLU A 392 -20.94 12.63 21.96
C GLU A 392 -22.05 13.27 22.82
N GLN A 393 -22.17 14.60 22.74
CA GLN A 393 -23.19 15.35 23.48
C GLN A 393 -24.60 14.98 23.03
N ARG A 394 -24.85 14.86 21.72
CA ARG A 394 -26.18 14.54 21.20
C ARG A 394 -26.57 13.09 21.47
N THR A 395 -25.63 12.16 21.43
CA THR A 395 -25.84 10.76 21.82
C THR A 395 -26.26 10.67 23.28
N GLN A 396 -25.53 11.36 24.18
CA GLN A 396 -25.90 11.40 25.59
C GLN A 396 -27.30 11.99 25.81
N ASN A 397 -27.64 13.09 25.13
CA ASN A 397 -28.97 13.70 25.26
C ASN A 397 -30.10 12.76 24.78
N PHE A 398 -29.89 11.98 23.70
CA PHE A 398 -30.89 11.02 23.23
C PHE A 398 -31.02 9.81 24.17
N GLU A 399 -29.93 9.39 24.81
CA GLU A 399 -29.95 8.35 25.84
C GLU A 399 -30.67 8.80 27.11
N ASP A 400 -30.45 10.04 27.53
CA ASP A 400 -31.13 10.64 28.68
C ASP A 400 -32.63 10.84 28.41
N ASP A 401 -33.01 11.34 27.22
CA ASP A 401 -34.41 11.44 26.78
C ASP A 401 -35.09 10.06 26.73
N ALA A 402 -34.39 9.03 26.26
CA ALA A 402 -34.92 7.66 26.21
C ALA A 402 -35.11 7.08 27.62
N ARG A 403 -34.17 7.35 28.54
CA ARG A 403 -34.26 6.92 29.94
C ARG A 403 -35.41 7.60 30.67
N ALA A 404 -35.59 8.91 30.47
CA ALA A 404 -36.70 9.66 31.04
C ALA A 404 -38.07 9.13 30.56
N LEU A 405 -38.19 8.69 29.30
CA LEU A 405 -39.42 8.08 28.79
C LEU A 405 -39.70 6.68 29.40
N VAL A 406 -38.66 5.89 29.67
CA VAL A 406 -38.79 4.60 30.35
C VAL A 406 -39.22 4.81 31.81
N ASP A 407 -38.62 5.78 32.50
CA ASP A 407 -38.93 6.09 33.90
C ASP A 407 -40.36 6.63 34.06
N VAL A 408 -40.84 7.46 33.12
CA VAL A 408 -42.25 7.93 33.06
C VAL A 408 -43.23 6.80 32.74
N SER A 409 -42.81 5.75 32.01
CA SER A 409 -43.63 4.56 31.77
C SER A 409 -43.71 3.62 32.99
N ALA A 410 -42.71 3.67 33.88
CA ALA A 410 -42.62 2.84 35.08
C ALA A 410 -43.31 3.47 36.31
N GLY A 411 -43.46 4.80 36.35
CA GLY A 411 -44.16 5.52 37.42
C GLY A 411 -45.56 5.99 37.00
N GLN A 412 -46.62 5.33 37.49
CA GLN A 412 -47.98 5.85 37.34
C GLN A 412 -48.20 7.09 38.22
N SER A 413 -48.22 8.28 37.63
CA SER A 413 -49.10 9.38 38.09
C SER A 413 -49.33 10.46 37.00
N ALA A 414 -50.61 10.69 36.74
CA ALA A 414 -51.25 11.90 36.20
C ALA A 414 -50.41 12.87 35.35
N SER A 415 -50.23 12.58 34.05
CA SER A 415 -50.15 13.63 33.03
C SER A 415 -50.67 13.12 31.68
N THR A 416 -51.31 14.01 30.92
CA THR A 416 -52.02 13.78 29.64
C THR A 416 -51.11 13.39 28.46
N ILE A 417 -49.96 12.77 28.70
CA ILE A 417 -48.92 12.54 27.68
C ILE A 417 -48.89 11.06 27.32
N ASN A 418 -49.23 10.75 26.06
CA ASN A 418 -49.21 9.40 25.53
C ASN A 418 -47.75 8.95 25.28
N PRO A 419 -47.22 7.94 26.01
CA PRO A 419 -45.82 7.52 25.91
C PRO A 419 -45.45 7.02 24.51
N ASP A 420 -46.37 6.37 23.80
CA ASP A 420 -46.15 5.90 22.43
C ASP A 420 -46.01 7.05 21.42
N GLN A 421 -46.62 8.20 21.72
CA GLN A 421 -46.50 9.39 20.88
C GLN A 421 -45.16 10.09 21.11
N GLU A 422 -44.66 10.13 22.34
CA GLU A 422 -43.36 10.71 22.67
C GLU A 422 -42.19 9.86 22.16
N ILE A 423 -42.29 8.52 22.22
CA ILE A 423 -41.30 7.61 21.59
C ILE A 423 -41.26 7.83 20.07
N ARG A 424 -42.42 8.00 19.43
CA ARG A 424 -42.50 8.31 17.99
C ARG A 424 -41.86 9.66 17.66
N LYS A 425 -42.10 10.70 18.48
CA LYS A 425 -41.45 12.01 18.34
C LYS A 425 -39.94 11.93 18.56
N LEU A 426 -39.47 11.18 19.56
CA LEU A 426 -38.04 10.97 19.83
C LEU A 426 -37.35 10.28 18.64
N LYS A 427 -37.98 9.23 18.09
CA LYS A 427 -37.49 8.53 16.89
C LYS A 427 -37.41 9.46 15.67
N LEU A 428 -38.40 10.33 15.48
CA LEU A 428 -38.41 11.31 14.40
C LEU A 428 -37.31 12.37 14.58
N ARG A 429 -37.10 12.87 15.81
CA ARG A 429 -36.02 13.81 16.15
C ARG A 429 -34.65 13.18 15.90
N PHE A 430 -34.46 11.91 16.27
CA PHE A 430 -33.22 11.17 16.02
C PHE A 430 -32.94 10.99 14.52
N GLU A 431 -33.93 10.56 13.74
CA GLU A 431 -33.74 10.37 12.29
C GLU A 431 -33.51 11.70 11.56
N THR A 432 -34.12 12.80 12.02
CA THR A 432 -33.87 14.15 11.48
C THR A 432 -32.44 14.59 11.78
N TRP A 433 -32.03 14.50 13.04
CA TRP A 433 -30.67 14.84 13.46
C TRP A 433 -29.61 13.99 12.76
N LYS A 434 -29.85 12.67 12.60
CA LYS A 434 -28.96 11.75 11.89
C LYS A 434 -28.76 12.13 10.43
N LYS A 435 -29.82 12.60 9.74
CA LYS A 435 -29.71 13.11 8.37
C LYS A 435 -28.87 14.39 8.32
N GLU A 436 -29.14 15.36 9.21
CA GLU A 436 -28.39 16.62 9.29
C GLU A 436 -26.92 16.40 9.65
N TYR A 437 -26.62 15.50 10.58
CA TYR A 437 -25.27 15.16 10.99
C TYR A 437 -24.49 14.49 9.85
N LYS A 438 -25.13 13.58 9.10
CA LYS A 438 -24.52 12.99 7.90
C LYS A 438 -24.14 14.06 6.87
N VAL A 439 -25.02 15.01 6.58
CA VAL A 439 -24.71 16.11 5.63
C VAL A 439 -23.49 16.90 6.12
N ARG A 440 -23.46 17.29 7.40
CA ARG A 440 -22.34 18.04 7.99
C ARG A 440 -21.02 17.25 8.01
N LEU A 441 -21.09 15.94 8.23
CA LEU A 441 -19.93 15.05 8.15
C LEU A 441 -19.37 14.97 6.72
N TRP A 442 -20.25 14.88 5.72
CA TRP A 442 -19.88 14.90 4.31
C TRP A 442 -19.24 16.24 3.90
N GLU A 443 -19.82 17.37 4.33
CA GLU A 443 -19.26 18.70 4.10
C GLU A 443 -17.88 18.88 4.74
N THR A 444 -17.73 18.42 5.99
CA THR A 444 -16.45 18.48 6.72
C THR A 444 -15.39 17.60 6.04
N LYS A 445 -15.76 16.39 5.62
CA LYS A 445 -14.89 15.49 4.85
C LYS A 445 -14.48 16.10 3.51
N ALA A 446 -15.40 16.77 2.81
CA ALA A 446 -15.10 17.46 1.57
C ALA A 446 -14.14 18.65 1.77
N ARG A 447 -14.27 19.39 2.87
CA ARG A 447 -13.37 20.49 3.25
C ARG A 447 -11.95 19.95 3.56
N VAL A 448 -11.82 18.91 4.37
CA VAL A 448 -10.53 18.25 4.68
C VAL A 448 -9.86 17.72 3.39
N HIS A 449 -10.64 17.12 2.49
CA HIS A 449 -10.10 16.60 1.23
C HIS A 449 -9.69 17.69 0.24
N LYS A 450 -10.37 18.84 0.20
CA LYS A 450 -9.97 20.02 -0.59
C LYS A 450 -8.64 20.60 -0.12
N LEU A 451 -8.39 20.68 1.20
CA LEU A 451 -7.09 21.14 1.73
C LEU A 451 -5.94 20.18 1.34
N ARG A 452 -6.15 18.86 1.44
CA ARG A 452 -5.16 17.85 1.02
C ARG A 452 -4.80 17.90 -0.48
N HIS A 453 -5.71 18.42 -1.32
CA HIS A 453 -5.48 18.58 -2.75
C HIS A 453 -4.90 19.95 -3.15
N GLY A 454 -4.99 20.96 -2.29
CA GLY A 454 -4.28 22.24 -2.44
C GLY A 454 -2.76 22.03 -2.50
N ASP A 455 -2.23 21.19 -1.62
CA ASP A 455 -0.79 20.86 -1.56
C ASP A 455 -0.30 20.06 -2.77
N LYS A 456 -1.16 19.22 -3.38
CA LYS A 456 -0.79 18.47 -4.59
C LYS A 456 -0.68 19.36 -5.83
N LYS A 457 -1.38 20.50 -5.91
CA LYS A 457 -1.21 21.47 -7.01
C LYS A 457 0.11 22.25 -6.89
N SER A 458 0.56 22.54 -5.66
CA SER A 458 1.89 23.09 -5.39
C SER A 458 2.99 22.10 -5.78
N CYS A 459 2.82 20.83 -5.40
CA CYS A 459 3.76 19.75 -5.70
C CYS A 459 3.91 19.48 -7.22
N ARG A 460 2.82 19.50 -8.02
CA ARG A 460 2.93 19.35 -9.49
C ARG A 460 3.64 20.53 -10.16
N LYS A 461 3.49 21.75 -9.67
CA LYS A 461 4.24 22.93 -10.18
C LYS A 461 5.73 22.83 -9.87
N TRP A 462 6.10 22.19 -8.76
CA TRP A 462 7.49 21.93 -8.39
C TRP A 462 8.14 20.87 -9.29
N TRP A 463 7.48 19.72 -9.48
CA TRP A 463 7.98 18.66 -10.38
C TRP A 463 8.06 19.10 -11.85
N GLY A 464 7.14 19.95 -12.33
CA GLY A 464 7.18 20.49 -13.69
C GLY A 464 8.36 21.45 -13.97
N ARG A 465 8.87 22.16 -12.95
CA ARG A 465 10.03 23.06 -13.11
C ARG A 465 11.38 22.34 -13.09
N ILE A 466 11.45 21.19 -12.42
CA ILE A 466 12.67 20.39 -12.33
C ILE A 466 12.93 19.65 -13.66
N SER A 467 11.87 19.17 -14.33
CA SER A 467 12.01 18.50 -15.63
C SER A 467 12.40 19.43 -16.79
N ALA A 468 12.10 20.73 -16.70
CA ALA A 468 12.40 21.70 -17.76
C ALA A 468 13.82 22.31 -17.65
N ARG A 469 14.54 22.06 -16.55
CA ARG A 469 15.93 22.54 -16.32
C ARG A 469 16.99 21.46 -16.59
N ALA A 470 16.56 20.26 -16.97
CA ALA A 470 17.43 19.11 -17.28
C ALA A 470 17.35 18.71 -18.76
N SER A 471 16.96 19.63 -19.66
CA SER A 471 17.02 19.46 -21.12
C SER A 471 17.81 20.60 -21.73
#